data_AF-A0AAD4W7W8-F1
#
_entry.id   AF-A0AAD4W7W8-F1
#
_cell.length_a   1.000
_cell.length_b   1.000
_cell.length_c   1.000
_cell.angle_alpha   90.00
_cell.angle_beta   90.00
_cell.angle_gamma   90.00
#
_symmetry.space_group_name_H-M   'P 1'
#
loop_
_entity.id
_entity.type
_entity.pdbx_description
1 polymer ?
#
loop_
_entity_poly.entity_id
_entity_poly.type
_entity_poly.pdbx_seq_one_letter_code
_entity_poly.pdbx_strand_id
1 'polypeptide(L)'
;MLNSLGLGYEKIHACKNNCMLFYKEHETLDTCPICNESRFKMTPQNRPTKIPEKVMRYLPLKPKLQRLYMSTHTATDMRWHKEKRVDDDVMRHLADGEAWKEFDRTFPEFAVIPEM
;
A
#
# COMPACT_ATOMS: atom_id res chain seq x y z
N MET A 1 -9.15 -19.87 0.75
CA MET A 1 -9.71 -19.57 2.09
C MET A 1 -9.06 -18.39 2.82
N LEU A 2 -7.75 -18.11 2.70
CA LEU A 2 -7.14 -16.93 3.35
C LEU A 2 -7.42 -15.60 2.62
N ASN A 3 -7.42 -15.62 1.28
CA ASN A 3 -7.69 -14.42 0.46
C ASN A 3 -9.14 -13.91 0.64
N SER A 4 -10.10 -14.82 0.83
CA SER A 4 -11.52 -14.48 1.07
C SER A 4 -11.76 -13.78 2.41
N LEU A 5 -10.80 -13.84 3.34
CA LEU A 5 -10.85 -13.15 4.63
C LEU A 5 -10.06 -11.82 4.62
N GLY A 6 -9.57 -11.37 3.46
CA GLY A 6 -8.72 -10.17 3.36
C GLY A 6 -7.33 -10.34 3.98
N LEU A 7 -6.93 -11.57 4.30
CA LEU A 7 -5.61 -11.92 4.85
C LEU A 7 -4.64 -12.40 3.76
N GLY A 8 -5.01 -12.21 2.49
CA GLY A 8 -4.16 -12.50 1.35
C GLY A 8 -3.00 -11.53 1.21
N TYR A 9 -2.07 -11.89 0.33
CA TYR A 9 -1.00 -11.02 -0.12
C TYR A 9 -0.78 -11.18 -1.61
N GLU A 10 -0.35 -10.10 -2.25
CA GLU A 10 0.08 -10.06 -3.63
C GLU A 10 1.60 -10.23 -3.67
N LYS A 11 2.10 -11.00 -4.64
CA LYS A 11 3.53 -11.17 -4.87
C LYS A 11 3.94 -10.21 -5.97
N ILE A 12 4.82 -9.28 -5.63
CA ILE A 12 5.37 -8.30 -6.58
C ILE A 12 6.86 -8.60 -6.72
N HIS A 13 7.36 -8.72 -7.95
CA HIS A 13 8.78 -8.94 -8.17
C HIS A 13 9.54 -7.64 -7.86
N ALA A 14 10.72 -7.77 -7.25
CA ALA A 14 11.56 -6.64 -6.89
C ALA A 14 12.93 -6.76 -7.56
N CYS A 15 13.55 -5.61 -7.86
CA CYS A 15 14.95 -5.58 -8.22
C CYS A 15 15.81 -6.21 -7.11
N LYS A 16 16.85 -6.96 -7.49
CA LYS A 16 17.84 -7.53 -6.56
C LYS A 16 18.40 -6.48 -5.59
N ASN A 17 18.70 -5.30 -6.12
CA ASN A 17 19.27 -4.16 -5.40
C ASN A 17 18.20 -3.22 -4.80
N ASN A 18 16.92 -3.62 -4.79
CA ASN A 18 15.79 -2.84 -4.28
C ASN A 18 15.55 -1.48 -4.93
N CYS A 19 16.10 -1.22 -6.11
CA CYS A 19 15.93 0.06 -6.80
C CYS A 19 14.46 0.35 -7.15
N MET A 20 13.69 -0.70 -7.46
CA MET A 20 12.29 -0.61 -7.86
C MET A 20 11.56 -1.95 -7.72
N LEU A 21 10.25 -1.89 -7.91
CA LEU A 21 9.36 -3.03 -8.07
C LEU A 21 8.96 -3.17 -9.55
N PHE A 22 8.89 -4.41 -10.04
CA PHE A 22 8.32 -4.73 -11.35
C PHE A 22 6.79 -4.78 -11.21
N TYR A 23 6.17 -3.60 -11.16
CA TYR A 23 4.75 -3.38 -10.86
C TYR A 23 4.17 -2.33 -11.81
N LYS A 24 2.87 -2.45 -12.13
CA LYS A 24 2.13 -1.55 -13.05
C LYS A 24 2.90 -1.30 -14.36
N GLU A 25 3.30 -0.06 -14.64
CA GLU A 25 4.01 0.34 -15.85
C GLU A 25 5.34 -0.40 -16.08
N HIS A 26 5.88 -1.03 -15.03
CA HIS A 26 7.12 -1.79 -15.06
C HIS A 26 6.91 -3.31 -14.94
N GLU A 27 5.67 -3.80 -14.98
CA GLU A 27 5.35 -5.22 -14.81
C GLU A 27 5.92 -6.11 -15.91
N THR A 28 6.06 -5.59 -17.13
CA THR A 28 6.58 -6.32 -18.30
C THR A 28 8.09 -6.21 -18.46
N LEU A 29 8.77 -5.42 -17.62
CA LEU A 29 10.22 -5.30 -17.69
C LEU A 29 10.88 -6.54 -17.10
N ASP A 30 11.92 -7.01 -17.77
CA ASP A 30 12.76 -8.13 -17.30
C ASP A 30 14.10 -7.65 -16.74
N THR A 31 14.38 -6.35 -16.86
CA THR A 31 15.62 -5.72 -16.40
C THR A 31 15.30 -4.41 -15.70
N CYS A 32 16.01 -4.13 -14.62
CA CYS A 32 15.86 -2.90 -13.85
C CYS A 32 16.44 -1.71 -14.65
N PRO A 33 15.65 -0.69 -15.04
CA PRO A 33 16.13 0.51 -15.71
C PRO A 33 17.15 1.34 -14.90
N ILE A 34 17.23 1.13 -13.58
CA ILE A 34 18.11 1.91 -12.69
C ILE A 34 19.50 1.28 -12.57
N CYS A 35 19.58 -0.03 -12.38
CA CYS A 35 20.85 -0.73 -12.12
C CYS A 35 21.17 -1.85 -13.12
N ASN A 36 20.35 -2.01 -14.16
CA ASN A 36 20.51 -2.99 -15.23
C ASN A 36 20.55 -4.47 -14.79
N GLU A 37 20.13 -4.75 -13.56
CA GLU A 37 20.03 -6.11 -13.04
C GLU A 37 18.79 -6.83 -13.56
N SER A 38 18.92 -8.14 -13.75
CA SER A 38 17.82 -9.01 -14.18
C SER A 38 16.73 -9.12 -13.12
N ARG A 39 15.48 -9.19 -13.56
CA ARG A 39 14.31 -9.55 -12.74
C ARG A 39 14.37 -11.00 -12.26
N PHE A 40 14.94 -11.89 -13.08
CA PHE A 40 14.94 -13.33 -12.87
C PHE A 40 16.34 -13.87 -12.57
N LYS A 41 16.38 -14.99 -11.84
CA LYS A 41 17.59 -15.77 -11.60
C LYS A 41 18.17 -16.28 -12.91
N MET A 42 19.50 -16.29 -13.00
CA MET A 42 20.22 -16.95 -14.09
C MET A 42 20.54 -18.40 -13.73
N THR A 43 20.51 -19.31 -14.70
CA THR A 43 21.03 -20.67 -14.54
C THR A 43 22.57 -20.65 -14.50
N PRO A 44 23.23 -21.74 -14.08
CA PRO A 44 24.70 -21.87 -14.19
C PRO A 44 25.23 -21.70 -15.61
N GLN A 45 24.41 -21.96 -16.63
CA GLN A 45 24.74 -21.74 -18.05
C GLN A 45 24.40 -20.31 -18.53
N ASN A 46 24.19 -19.38 -17.59
CA ASN A 46 23.89 -17.97 -17.83
C ASN A 46 22.63 -17.73 -18.68
N ARG A 47 21.61 -18.59 -18.53
CA ARG A 47 20.31 -18.43 -19.20
C ARG A 47 19.27 -17.88 -18.22
N PRO A 48 18.40 -16.95 -18.64
CA PRO A 48 17.34 -16.43 -17.77
C PRO A 48 16.33 -17.53 -17.43
N THR A 49 16.02 -17.68 -16.15
CA THR A 49 14.91 -18.52 -15.68
C THR A 49 13.61 -17.72 -15.65
N LYS A 50 12.49 -18.37 -15.34
CA LYS A 50 11.24 -17.69 -14.98
C LYS A 50 11.08 -17.50 -13.46
N ILE A 51 12.13 -17.73 -12.69
CA ILE A 51 12.11 -17.60 -11.23
C ILE A 51 12.60 -16.19 -10.87
N PRO A 52 11.78 -15.36 -10.21
CA PRO A 52 12.21 -14.02 -9.83
C PRO A 52 13.40 -14.06 -8.86
N GLU A 53 14.30 -13.10 -9.01
CA GLU A 53 15.45 -12.93 -8.11
C GLU A 53 14.96 -12.56 -6.70
N LYS A 54 14.01 -11.63 -6.62
CA LYS A 54 13.42 -11.16 -5.37
C LYS A 54 11.91 -10.94 -5.49
N VAL A 55 11.18 -11.27 -4.42
CA VAL A 55 9.72 -11.11 -4.34
C VAL A 55 9.36 -10.35 -3.08
N MET A 56 8.65 -9.24 -3.23
CA MET A 56 7.97 -8.50 -2.16
C MET A 56 6.56 -9.03 -1.99
N ARG A 57 6.08 -9.16 -0.74
CA ARG A 57 4.70 -9.51 -0.44
C ARG A 57 3.95 -8.23 -0.07
N TYR A 58 3.07 -7.76 -0.95
CA TYR A 58 2.19 -6.64 -0.69
C TYR A 58 0.91 -7.13 0.00
N LEU A 59 0.48 -6.48 1.07
CA LEU A 59 -0.78 -6.81 1.74
C LEU A 59 -1.79 -5.70 1.40
N PRO A 60 -2.78 -5.97 0.53
CA PRO A 60 -3.72 -4.95 0.09
C PRO A 60 -4.44 -4.26 1.25
N LEU A 61 -4.45 -2.93 1.23
CA LEU A 61 -5.05 -2.13 2.30
C LEU A 61 -6.57 -2.14 2.24
N LYS A 62 -7.16 -2.03 1.04
CA LYS A 62 -8.62 -1.96 0.83
C LYS A 62 -9.40 -3.06 1.58
N PRO A 63 -9.13 -4.37 1.39
CA PRO A 63 -9.90 -5.40 2.08
C PRO A 63 -9.72 -5.38 3.60
N LYS A 64 -8.55 -4.95 4.09
CA LYS A 64 -8.30 -4.81 5.52
C LYS A 64 -9.09 -3.65 6.12
N LEU A 65 -9.11 -2.51 5.43
CA LEU A 65 -9.90 -1.35 5.83
C LEU A 65 -11.40 -1.70 5.83
N GLN A 66 -11.91 -2.29 4.74
CA GLN A 66 -13.30 -2.77 4.69
C GLN A 66 -13.64 -3.63 5.90
N ARG A 67 -12.78 -4.60 6.24
CA ARG A 67 -12.96 -5.45 7.42
C ARG A 67 -13.00 -4.67 8.74
N LEU A 68 -12.14 -3.67 8.92
CA LEU A 68 -12.17 -2.81 10.12
C LEU A 68 -13.50 -2.05 10.23
N TYR A 69 -14.07 -1.63 9.11
CA TYR A 69 -15.36 -0.91 9.06
C TYR A 69 -16.60 -1.83 9.16
N MET A 70 -16.46 -3.15 9.02
CA MET A 70 -17.58 -4.09 9.17
C MET A 70 -18.07 -4.24 10.62
N SER A 71 -17.25 -3.90 11.61
CA SER A 71 -17.61 -3.91 13.03
C SER A 71 -18.09 -2.51 13.43
N THR A 72 -19.30 -2.38 13.97
CA THR A 72 -19.84 -1.07 14.39
C THR A 72 -18.99 -0.41 15.47
N HIS A 73 -18.48 -1.20 16.42
CA HIS A 73 -17.58 -0.72 17.46
C HIS A 73 -16.28 -0.19 16.87
N THR A 74 -15.59 -1.01 16.07
CA THR A 74 -14.32 -0.63 15.45
C THR A 74 -14.49 0.53 14.48
N ALA A 75 -15.56 0.56 13.68
CA ALA A 75 -15.86 1.66 12.77
C ALA A 75 -16.08 2.99 13.51
N THR A 76 -16.68 2.95 14.70
CA THR A 76 -16.83 4.15 15.55
C THR A 76 -15.47 4.67 15.99
N ASP A 77 -14.56 3.79 16.40
CA ASP A 77 -13.20 4.18 16.78
C ASP A 77 -12.41 4.71 15.58
N MET A 78 -12.56 4.09 14.40
CA MET A 78 -11.91 4.53 13.16
C MET A 78 -12.35 5.93 12.73
N ARG A 79 -13.61 6.33 12.99
CA ARG A 79 -14.15 7.67 12.69
C ARG A 79 -13.95 8.69 13.81
N TRP A 80 -13.36 8.29 14.94
CA TRP A 80 -13.17 9.16 16.11
C TRP A 80 -12.48 10.49 15.75
N HIS A 81 -11.46 10.43 14.90
CA HIS A 81 -10.68 11.60 14.46
C HIS A 81 -11.52 12.70 13.78
N LYS A 82 -12.70 12.36 13.23
CA LYS A 82 -13.62 13.30 12.58
C LYS A 82 -14.82 13.63 13.47
N GLU A 83 -15.39 12.63 14.14
CA GLU A 83 -16.66 12.77 14.87
C GLU A 83 -16.50 13.23 16.32
N LYS A 84 -15.41 12.86 16.97
CA LYS A 84 -15.22 13.00 18.44
C LYS A 84 -13.92 13.70 18.83
N ARG A 85 -13.13 14.15 17.84
CA ARG A 85 -11.90 14.92 18.06
C ARG A 85 -12.23 16.28 18.68
N VAL A 86 -11.48 16.65 19.72
CA VAL A 86 -11.52 18.00 20.30
C VAL A 86 -10.56 18.86 19.49
N ASP A 87 -11.06 19.94 18.91
CA ASP A 87 -10.26 20.89 18.14
C ASP A 87 -9.99 22.15 18.98
N ASP A 88 -9.07 22.01 19.93
CA ASP A 88 -8.66 23.08 20.87
C ASP A 88 -7.28 23.65 20.55
N ASP A 89 -6.81 23.45 19.32
CA ASP A 89 -5.47 23.82 18.83
C ASP A 89 -4.31 23.15 19.59
N VAL A 90 -4.61 22.11 20.37
CA VAL A 90 -3.61 21.27 21.03
C VAL A 90 -3.38 20.01 20.19
N MET A 91 -2.13 19.71 19.89
CA MET A 91 -1.77 18.51 19.15
C MET A 91 -1.92 17.25 20.03
N ARG A 92 -3.01 16.50 19.85
CA ARG A 92 -3.34 15.28 20.61
C ARG A 92 -3.33 14.03 19.71
N HIS A 93 -3.53 14.22 18.42
CA HIS A 93 -3.61 13.20 17.40
C HIS A 93 -2.89 13.65 16.12
N LEU A 94 -2.49 12.70 15.26
CA LEU A 94 -1.84 13.02 13.98
C LEU A 94 -2.73 13.88 13.06
N ALA A 95 -4.04 13.79 13.22
CA ALA A 95 -5.03 14.62 12.51
C ALA A 95 -4.98 16.10 12.91
N ASP A 96 -4.40 16.44 14.07
CA ASP A 96 -4.19 17.84 14.49
C ASP A 96 -2.95 18.45 13.84
N GLY A 97 -2.09 17.61 13.24
CA GLY A 97 -0.85 18.04 12.60
C GLY A 97 -1.12 18.88 11.36
N GLU A 98 -0.30 19.91 11.16
CA GLU A 98 -0.42 20.85 10.03
C GLU A 98 -0.40 20.15 8.67
N ALA A 99 0.39 19.08 8.53
CA ALA A 99 0.45 18.29 7.31
C ALA A 99 -0.91 17.63 6.97
N TRP A 100 -1.66 17.18 7.97
CA TRP A 100 -2.97 16.59 7.77
C TRP A 100 -4.00 17.65 7.42
N LYS A 101 -3.99 18.78 8.14
CA LYS A 101 -4.85 19.94 7.85
C LYS A 101 -4.65 20.45 6.42
N GLU A 102 -3.40 20.57 5.98
CA GLU A 102 -3.10 21.02 4.63
C GLU A 102 -3.52 19.99 3.57
N PHE A 103 -3.38 18.68 3.84
CA PHE A 103 -3.90 17.65 2.95
C PHE A 103 -5.43 17.75 2.79
N ASP A 104 -6.17 17.84 3.89
CA ASP A 104 -7.64 17.97 3.87
C ASP A 104 -8.07 19.25 3.12
N ARG A 105 -7.30 20.33 3.24
CA ARG A 105 -7.55 21.61 2.55
C ARG A 105 -7.21 21.55 1.06
N THR A 106 -6.16 20.80 0.70
CA THR A 106 -5.70 20.64 -0.69
C THR A 106 -6.60 19.69 -1.48
N PHE A 107 -7.15 18.66 -0.82
CA PHE A 107 -7.95 17.61 -1.46
C PHE A 107 -9.34 17.49 -0.80
N PRO A 108 -10.19 18.52 -0.83
CA PRO A 108 -11.51 18.48 -0.19
C PRO A 108 -12.41 17.37 -0.77
N GLU A 109 -12.24 17.06 -2.05
CA GLU A 109 -12.96 15.99 -2.77
C GLU A 109 -12.63 14.59 -2.23
N PHE A 110 -11.46 14.42 -1.60
CA PHE A 110 -10.98 13.14 -1.11
C PHE A 110 -11.91 12.54 -0.05
N ALA A 111 -12.53 13.39 0.76
CA ALA A 111 -13.50 13.00 1.77
C ALA A 111 -14.92 12.73 1.21
N VAL A 112 -15.18 13.12 -0.05
CA VAL A 112 -16.51 13.07 -0.67
C VAL A 112 -16.73 11.77 -1.47
N ILE A 113 -15.68 11.00 -1.75
CA ILE A 113 -15.79 9.78 -2.57
C ILE A 113 -16.66 8.72 -1.85
N PRO A 114 -17.86 8.39 -2.36
CA PRO A 114 -18.81 7.52 -1.67
C PRO A 114 -18.53 6.01 -1.84
N GLU A 115 -17.48 5.61 -2.55
CA GLU A 115 -17.24 4.21 -2.92
C GLU A 115 -16.27 3.49 -1.97
N MET A 116 -16.68 3.41 -0.69
CA MET A 116 -16.24 2.37 0.22
C MET A 116 -17.40 1.56 0.77
#